data_AF-A0A5E5BK70-F1
#
_entry.id   AF-A0A5E5BK70-F1
#
_cell.length_a   1.000
_cell.length_b   1.000
_cell.length_c   1.000
_cell.angle_alpha   90.00
_cell.angle_beta   90.00
_cell.angle_gamma   90.00
#
_symmetry.space_group_name_H-M   'P 1'
#
loop_
_entity.id
_entity.type
_entity.pdbx_description
1 polymer ?
#
loop_
_entity_poly.entity_id
_entity_poly.type
_entity_poly.pdbx_seq_one_letter_code
_entity_poly.pdbx_strand_id
1 'polypeptide(L)'
;MKTLLFCTSYMKDADAWQHRYRRWLDYYRNGPINADKILMIDDGSPYLPPAAIIQTVPANSDPSAHQAVHGIVRFDKNLGRQSMSLYPGWWRSFLHSVTIARAMGADKIVHIESDAYTLSQQLVDFINDTRSGWHVMWAQRYEMPETAIQIICRDQFEALEKLRDERPNLDFPDIAERLLPFTSVNRQFKGDRYSEFKRNRGIFRSRKFNFLPIFQWDFFWEPIPDDADIATQVVTRQKVAFRGA
;
A
#
# COMPACT_ATOMS: atom_id res chain seq x y z
N MET A 1 12.73 -13.83 10.30
CA MET A 1 11.72 -13.00 10.98
C MET A 1 10.40 -13.28 10.31
N LYS A 2 9.37 -13.60 11.08
CA LYS A 2 8.05 -13.88 10.54
C LYS A 2 7.39 -12.58 10.07
N THR A 3 7.09 -12.46 8.79
CA THR A 3 6.70 -11.19 8.16
C THR A 3 5.33 -11.28 7.49
N LEU A 4 4.46 -10.33 7.82
CA LEU A 4 3.22 -10.06 7.08
C LEU A 4 3.49 -8.95 6.06
N LEU A 5 3.43 -9.26 4.77
CA LEU A 5 3.35 -8.25 3.71
C LEU A 5 1.88 -8.03 3.34
N PHE A 6 1.44 -6.78 3.26
CA PHE A 6 0.08 -6.50 2.83
C PHE A 6 -0.07 -5.18 2.07
N CYS A 7 -1.15 -5.10 1.31
CA CYS A 7 -1.70 -3.84 0.82
C CYS A 7 -3.15 -3.68 1.30
N THR A 8 -3.63 -2.44 1.39
CA THR A 8 -5.07 -2.17 1.47
C THR A 8 -5.70 -2.27 0.09
N SER A 9 -6.94 -2.77 0.01
CA SER A 9 -7.63 -2.94 -1.28
C SER A 9 -9.09 -2.48 -1.31
N TYR A 10 -9.46 -2.00 -2.49
CA TYR A 10 -10.83 -1.78 -2.93
C TYR A 10 -10.94 -1.96 -4.46
N MET A 11 -11.47 -3.10 -4.88
CA MET A 11 -11.70 -3.54 -6.25
C MET A 11 -13.12 -3.17 -6.68
N LYS A 12 -13.28 -1.99 -7.28
CA LYS A 12 -14.58 -1.54 -7.83
C LYS A 12 -15.11 -2.45 -8.95
N ASP A 13 -14.22 -3.09 -9.71
CA ASP A 13 -14.53 -3.89 -10.89
C ASP A 13 -13.34 -4.82 -11.25
N ALA A 14 -13.55 -5.66 -12.27
CA ALA A 14 -12.53 -6.56 -12.79
C ALA A 14 -11.30 -5.81 -13.34
N ASP A 15 -11.47 -4.61 -13.89
CA ASP A 15 -10.36 -3.81 -14.42
C ASP A 15 -9.44 -3.33 -13.30
N ALA A 16 -10.00 -2.89 -12.17
CA ALA A 16 -9.22 -2.53 -10.99
C ALA A 16 -8.40 -3.73 -10.49
N TRP A 17 -9.00 -4.92 -10.48
CA TRP A 17 -8.27 -6.16 -10.19
C TRP A 17 -7.12 -6.39 -11.17
N GLN A 18 -7.38 -6.42 -12.49
CA GLN A 18 -6.37 -6.78 -13.48
C GLN A 18 -5.18 -5.80 -13.51
N HIS A 19 -5.44 -4.50 -13.41
CA HIS A 19 -4.42 -3.48 -13.66
C HIS A 19 -3.67 -3.01 -12.41
N ARG A 20 -4.25 -3.20 -11.21
CA ARG A 20 -3.65 -2.77 -9.93
C ARG A 20 -3.32 -3.95 -9.04
N TYR A 21 -4.35 -4.61 -8.52
CA TYR A 21 -4.19 -5.60 -7.46
C TYR A 21 -3.50 -6.89 -7.91
N ARG A 22 -3.90 -7.43 -9.08
CA ARG A 22 -3.24 -8.59 -9.66
C ARG A 22 -1.77 -8.31 -9.96
N ARG A 23 -1.47 -7.14 -10.50
CA ARG A 23 -0.10 -6.71 -10.81
C ARG A 23 0.75 -6.61 -9.55
N TRP A 24 0.21 -6.05 -8.46
CA TRP A 24 0.87 -6.01 -7.16
C TRP A 24 1.11 -7.42 -6.59
N LEU A 25 0.10 -8.30 -6.65
CA LEU A 25 0.22 -9.69 -6.21
C LEU A 25 1.29 -10.44 -7.00
N ASP A 26 1.24 -10.35 -8.33
CA ASP A 26 2.17 -11.04 -9.22
C ASP A 26 3.61 -10.54 -9.00
N TYR A 27 3.80 -9.26 -8.66
CA TYR A 27 5.10 -8.68 -8.34
C TYR A 27 5.67 -9.20 -7.02
N TYR A 28 4.84 -9.29 -5.97
CA TYR A 28 5.33 -9.60 -4.63
C TYR A 28 5.26 -11.08 -4.25
N ARG A 29 4.39 -11.90 -4.87
CA ARG A 29 4.25 -13.33 -4.54
C ARG A 29 5.54 -14.15 -4.73
N ASN A 30 6.35 -13.74 -5.70
CA ASN A 30 7.70 -14.27 -5.96
C ASN A 30 8.72 -13.12 -5.93
N GLY A 31 8.36 -12.05 -5.23
CA GLY A 31 9.11 -10.80 -5.21
C GLY A 31 10.26 -10.83 -4.21
N PRO A 32 10.93 -9.69 -4.05
CA PRO A 32 12.16 -9.62 -3.28
C PRO A 32 11.95 -9.50 -1.76
N ILE A 33 10.71 -9.39 -1.29
CA ILE A 33 10.39 -9.24 0.14
C ILE A 33 10.18 -10.62 0.76
N ASN A 34 10.94 -10.92 1.83
CA ASN A 34 10.84 -12.17 2.57
C ASN A 34 9.59 -12.17 3.46
N ALA A 35 8.44 -12.56 2.90
CA ALA A 35 7.15 -12.58 3.57
C ALA A 35 6.62 -14.01 3.79
N ASP A 36 6.13 -14.28 5.00
CA ASP A 36 5.46 -15.54 5.36
C ASP A 36 3.98 -15.53 4.94
N LYS A 37 3.41 -14.33 4.85
CA LYS A 37 2.06 -14.08 4.31
C LYS A 37 2.04 -12.81 3.48
N ILE A 38 1.29 -12.87 2.38
CA ILE A 38 1.06 -11.75 1.46
C ILE A 38 -0.44 -11.56 1.30
N LEU A 39 -0.99 -10.52 1.91
CA LEU A 39 -2.43 -10.31 1.99
C LEU A 39 -2.89 -9.02 1.32
N MET A 40 -4.10 -9.04 0.77
CA MET A 40 -4.85 -7.82 0.49
C MET A 40 -5.92 -7.66 1.56
N ILE A 41 -5.87 -6.56 2.33
CA ILE A 41 -6.89 -6.29 3.34
C ILE A 41 -7.95 -5.38 2.72
N ASP A 42 -9.10 -5.98 2.45
CA ASP A 42 -10.11 -5.48 1.54
C ASP A 42 -11.27 -4.78 2.25
N ASP A 43 -11.50 -3.52 1.86
CA ASP A 43 -12.57 -2.66 2.39
C ASP A 43 -13.92 -2.95 1.71
N GLY A 44 -14.34 -4.21 1.64
CA GLY A 44 -15.67 -4.58 1.14
C GLY A 44 -15.89 -4.29 -0.34
N SER A 45 -14.98 -4.77 -1.18
CA SER A 45 -15.04 -4.62 -2.63
C SER A 45 -16.30 -5.23 -3.26
N PRO A 46 -16.96 -4.55 -4.22
CA PRO A 46 -18.07 -5.13 -4.96
C PRO A 46 -17.63 -6.25 -5.91
N TYR A 47 -16.37 -6.23 -6.37
CA TYR A 47 -15.79 -7.28 -7.20
C TYR A 47 -14.74 -8.07 -6.41
N LEU A 48 -14.72 -9.38 -6.61
CA LEU A 48 -13.64 -10.26 -6.16
C LEU A 48 -13.15 -11.13 -7.31
N PRO A 49 -11.84 -11.43 -7.38
CA PRO A 49 -11.32 -12.43 -8.29
C PRO A 49 -11.84 -13.84 -7.92
N PRO A 50 -11.87 -14.76 -8.89
CA PRO A 50 -12.20 -16.17 -8.63
C PRO A 50 -11.31 -16.78 -7.53
N ALA A 51 -11.91 -17.60 -6.65
CA ALA A 51 -11.21 -18.27 -5.55
C ALA A 51 -10.08 -19.21 -6.00
N ALA A 52 -10.14 -19.69 -7.25
CA ALA A 52 -9.07 -20.47 -7.87
C ALA A 52 -7.78 -19.67 -8.12
N ILE A 53 -7.86 -18.32 -8.15
CA ILE A 53 -6.70 -17.43 -8.31
C ILE A 53 -6.17 -17.01 -6.94
N ILE A 54 -7.05 -16.54 -6.06
CA ILE A 54 -6.70 -16.12 -4.70
C ILE A 54 -7.89 -16.33 -3.78
N GLN A 55 -7.65 -16.96 -2.63
CA GLN A 55 -8.72 -17.23 -1.67
C GLN A 55 -9.13 -15.94 -0.95
N THR A 56 -10.43 -15.75 -0.78
CA THR A 56 -10.99 -14.68 0.04
C THR A 56 -11.55 -15.25 1.33
N VAL A 57 -11.25 -14.59 2.44
CA VAL A 57 -11.67 -14.98 3.79
C VAL A 57 -12.24 -13.76 4.51
N PRO A 58 -13.27 -13.94 5.36
CA PRO A 58 -13.85 -12.83 6.11
C PRO A 58 -12.87 -12.24 7.13
N ALA A 59 -12.85 -10.91 7.29
CA ALA A 59 -11.99 -10.21 8.25
C ALA A 59 -12.36 -10.44 9.73
N ASN A 60 -13.58 -10.93 10.00
CA ASN A 60 -14.03 -11.34 11.33
C ASN A 60 -13.78 -12.82 11.63
N SER A 61 -13.25 -13.58 10.68
CA SER A 61 -12.82 -14.97 10.93
C SER A 61 -11.50 -14.99 11.70
N ASP A 62 -11.22 -16.11 12.36
CA ASP A 62 -9.94 -16.31 13.06
C ASP A 62 -8.77 -16.18 12.07
N PRO A 63 -7.89 -15.16 12.21
CA PRO A 63 -6.79 -14.96 11.28
C PRO A 63 -5.77 -16.12 11.32
N SER A 64 -5.73 -16.91 12.39
CA SER A 64 -4.87 -18.10 12.48
C SER A 64 -5.36 -19.25 11.59
N ALA A 65 -6.66 -19.29 11.27
CA ALA A 65 -7.24 -20.27 10.37
C ALA A 65 -6.88 -20.01 8.89
N HIS A 66 -6.29 -18.86 8.58
CA HIS A 66 -5.92 -18.48 7.23
C HIS A 66 -4.63 -19.21 6.86
N GLN A 67 -4.73 -20.41 6.30
CA GLN A 67 -3.54 -21.20 5.95
C GLN A 67 -2.83 -20.70 4.69
N ALA A 68 -3.58 -20.17 3.72
CA ALA A 68 -3.01 -19.71 2.46
C ALA A 68 -1.93 -18.63 2.68
N VAL A 69 -0.80 -18.78 1.98
CA VAL A 69 0.29 -17.77 1.98
C VAL A 69 -0.19 -16.47 1.34
N HIS A 70 -1.00 -16.57 0.29
CA HIS A 70 -1.58 -15.44 -0.42
C HIS A 70 -3.10 -15.42 -0.24
N GLY A 71 -3.69 -14.27 0.06
CA GLY A 71 -5.12 -14.19 0.29
C GLY A 71 -5.69 -12.79 0.32
N ILE A 72 -7.02 -12.71 0.28
CA ILE A 72 -7.79 -11.50 0.51
C ILE A 72 -8.51 -11.64 1.84
N VAL A 73 -8.25 -10.73 2.78
CA VAL A 73 -8.98 -10.61 4.04
C VAL A 73 -10.02 -9.51 3.88
N ARG A 74 -11.30 -9.86 3.82
CA ARG A 74 -12.35 -8.95 3.38
C ARG A 74 -13.33 -8.58 4.50
N PHE A 75 -13.58 -7.29 4.64
CA PHE A 75 -14.73 -6.79 5.40
C PHE A 75 -16.02 -6.84 4.59
N ASP A 76 -17.15 -7.11 5.25
CA ASP A 76 -18.44 -7.22 4.56
C ASP A 76 -18.94 -5.89 3.98
N LYS A 77 -18.72 -4.80 4.72
CA LYS A 77 -19.22 -3.45 4.39
C LYS A 77 -18.08 -2.55 3.98
N ASN A 78 -18.21 -1.88 2.84
CA ASN A 78 -17.32 -0.79 2.44
C ASN A 78 -17.53 0.44 3.33
N LEU A 79 -16.43 0.99 3.88
CA LEU A 79 -16.46 2.29 4.56
C LEU A 79 -15.97 3.42 3.64
N GLY A 80 -15.10 3.08 2.68
CA GLY A 80 -14.68 3.93 1.60
C GLY A 80 -13.81 5.10 2.03
N ARG A 81 -13.67 6.04 1.09
CA ARG A 81 -12.99 7.31 1.28
C ARG A 81 -13.97 8.44 1.06
N GLN A 82 -14.21 9.22 2.11
CA GLN A 82 -15.18 10.32 2.11
C GLN A 82 -14.51 11.65 1.71
N SER A 83 -13.24 11.84 2.07
CA SER A 83 -12.47 13.03 1.69
C SER A 83 -10.96 12.75 1.63
N MET A 84 -10.15 13.80 1.40
CA MET A 84 -8.69 13.66 1.42
C MET A 84 -8.16 13.23 2.79
N SER A 85 -8.74 13.71 3.89
CA SER A 85 -8.37 13.40 5.27
C SER A 85 -9.25 12.32 5.92
N LEU A 86 -10.44 12.05 5.36
CA LEU A 86 -11.39 11.09 5.92
C LEU A 86 -11.50 9.84 5.02
N TYR A 87 -10.77 8.80 5.39
CA TYR A 87 -10.70 7.52 4.66
C TYR A 87 -10.80 6.32 5.62
N PRO A 88 -11.97 6.12 6.25
CA PRO A 88 -12.16 5.07 7.25
C PRO A 88 -11.89 3.66 6.70
N GLY A 89 -12.12 3.42 5.41
CA GLY A 89 -11.82 2.13 4.79
C GLY A 89 -10.34 1.76 4.83
N TRP A 90 -9.47 2.71 4.48
CA TRP A 90 -8.02 2.51 4.55
C TRP A 90 -7.56 2.36 6.00
N TRP A 91 -8.05 3.20 6.93
CA TRP A 91 -7.71 3.09 8.34
C TRP A 91 -8.09 1.73 8.93
N ARG A 92 -9.30 1.26 8.66
CA ARG A 92 -9.74 -0.06 9.12
C ARG A 92 -8.84 -1.17 8.60
N SER A 93 -8.57 -1.19 7.30
CA SER A 93 -7.73 -2.22 6.68
C SER A 93 -6.30 -2.16 7.20
N PHE A 94 -5.72 -0.96 7.30
CA PHE A 94 -4.37 -0.74 7.81
C PHE A 94 -4.23 -1.18 9.26
N LEU A 95 -5.13 -0.73 10.15
CA LEU A 95 -5.10 -1.07 11.57
C LEU A 95 -5.40 -2.55 11.82
N HIS A 96 -6.22 -3.19 10.99
CA HIS A 96 -6.50 -4.62 11.12
C HIS A 96 -5.28 -5.50 10.83
N SER A 97 -4.25 -4.98 10.13
CA SER A 97 -2.99 -5.71 9.91
C SER A 97 -2.32 -6.15 11.21
N VAL A 98 -2.44 -5.37 12.30
CA VAL A 98 -1.85 -5.74 13.60
C VAL A 98 -2.55 -6.95 14.21
N THR A 99 -3.87 -7.05 14.06
CA THR A 99 -4.64 -8.21 14.53
C THR A 99 -4.19 -9.48 13.82
N ILE A 100 -4.01 -9.42 12.50
CA ILE A 100 -3.52 -10.55 11.70
C ILE A 100 -2.08 -10.90 12.10
N ALA A 101 -1.21 -9.89 12.22
CA ALA A 101 0.20 -10.04 12.58
C ALA A 101 0.35 -10.72 13.94
N ARG A 102 -0.45 -10.31 14.95
CA ARG A 102 -0.48 -10.95 16.27
C ARG A 102 -0.93 -12.41 16.20
N ALA A 103 -2.04 -12.68 15.50
CA ALA A 103 -2.59 -14.02 15.39
C ALA A 103 -1.62 -15.00 14.70
N MET A 104 -0.83 -14.54 13.73
CA MET A 104 0.20 -15.37 13.11
C MET A 104 1.53 -15.37 13.88
N GLY A 105 1.70 -14.58 14.94
CA GLY A 105 2.97 -14.45 15.65
C GLY A 105 4.07 -13.77 14.82
N ALA A 106 3.71 -12.80 13.97
CA ALA A 106 4.67 -12.05 13.16
C ALA A 106 5.63 -11.21 14.02
N ASP A 107 6.84 -11.03 13.53
CA ASP A 107 7.85 -10.10 14.04
C ASP A 107 7.79 -8.73 13.32
N LYS A 108 7.19 -8.69 12.13
CA LYS A 108 7.20 -7.53 11.24
C LYS A 108 5.96 -7.48 10.35
N ILE A 109 5.44 -6.29 10.17
CA ILE A 109 4.43 -5.93 9.18
C ILE A 109 5.11 -5.05 8.13
N VAL A 110 4.92 -5.38 6.86
CA VAL A 110 5.33 -4.57 5.72
C VAL A 110 4.05 -4.16 4.99
N HIS A 111 3.73 -2.88 5.03
CA HIS A 111 2.67 -2.30 4.22
C HIS A 111 3.29 -1.77 2.92
N ILE A 112 2.77 -2.19 1.77
CA ILE A 112 3.09 -1.59 0.48
C ILE A 112 1.76 -1.35 -0.22
N GLU A 113 1.42 -0.10 -0.56
CA GLU A 113 0.17 0.20 -1.25
C GLU A 113 0.05 -0.55 -2.58
N SER A 114 -1.18 -0.82 -3.01
CA SER A 114 -1.47 -1.64 -4.19
C SER A 114 -1.00 -1.04 -5.53
N ASP A 115 -0.49 0.19 -5.51
CA ASP A 115 0.19 0.85 -6.63
C ASP A 115 1.63 1.29 -6.30
N ALA A 116 2.22 0.76 -5.22
CA ALA A 116 3.60 0.99 -4.83
C ALA A 116 4.48 -0.25 -5.12
N TYR A 117 5.73 0.01 -5.52
CA TYR A 117 6.71 -1.00 -5.94
C TYR A 117 8.11 -0.65 -5.42
N THR A 118 8.82 -1.67 -4.93
CA THR A 118 10.22 -1.61 -4.48
C THR A 118 11.13 -1.98 -5.63
N LEU A 119 12.02 -1.08 -6.06
CA LEU A 119 12.72 -1.20 -7.33
C LEU A 119 14.20 -1.56 -7.19
N SER A 120 14.84 -1.31 -6.05
CA SER A 120 16.27 -1.55 -5.85
C SER A 120 16.56 -2.60 -4.78
N GLN A 121 17.69 -3.31 -4.94
CA GLN A 121 18.18 -4.25 -3.94
C GLN A 121 18.42 -3.58 -2.59
N GLN A 122 18.93 -2.34 -2.56
CA GLN A 122 19.22 -1.62 -1.32
C GLN A 122 17.96 -1.37 -0.47
N LEU A 123 16.84 -1.00 -1.10
CA LEU A 123 15.57 -0.82 -0.39
C LEU A 123 15.01 -2.16 0.11
N VAL A 124 15.16 -3.21 -0.69
CA VAL A 124 14.74 -4.56 -0.33
C VAL A 124 15.53 -5.09 0.86
N ASP A 125 16.85 -4.97 0.83
CA ASP A 125 17.73 -5.38 1.93
C ASP A 125 17.33 -4.64 3.19
N PHE A 126 17.11 -3.33 3.09
CA PHE A 126 16.60 -2.54 4.21
C PHE A 126 15.26 -3.06 4.76
N ILE A 127 14.26 -3.33 3.91
CA ILE A 127 12.97 -3.89 4.35
C ILE A 127 13.16 -5.25 5.03
N ASN A 128 13.95 -6.13 4.43
CA ASN A 128 14.17 -7.50 4.90
C ASN A 128 14.96 -7.54 6.21
N ASP A 129 15.96 -6.67 6.36
CA ASP A 129 16.88 -6.66 7.50
C ASP A 129 16.39 -5.82 8.68
N THR A 130 15.44 -4.90 8.48
CA THR A 130 14.86 -4.09 9.57
C THR A 130 14.21 -5.00 10.64
N ARG A 131 14.58 -4.78 11.91
CA ARG A 131 14.18 -5.62 13.07
C ARG A 131 13.47 -4.90 14.20
N SER A 132 13.46 -3.57 14.20
CA SER A 132 12.85 -2.74 15.23
C SER A 132 12.33 -1.45 14.61
N GLY A 133 11.36 -0.79 15.24
CA GLY A 133 10.86 0.51 14.83
C GLY A 133 9.76 0.49 13.78
N TRP A 134 9.28 1.70 13.45
CA TRP A 134 8.30 2.01 12.42
C TRP A 134 8.94 2.95 11.42
N HIS A 135 9.32 2.37 10.27
CA HIS A 135 10.08 3.04 9.23
C HIS A 135 9.20 3.35 8.04
N VAL A 136 9.36 4.56 7.52
CA VAL A 136 8.76 5.02 6.26
C VAL A 136 9.83 5.66 5.39
N MET A 137 9.52 5.88 4.12
CA MET A 137 10.41 6.55 3.17
C MET A 137 10.16 8.07 3.19
N TRP A 138 11.00 8.85 2.53
CA TRP A 138 10.79 10.28 2.33
C TRP A 138 10.34 10.57 0.90
N ALA A 139 9.19 11.21 0.72
CA ALA A 139 8.77 11.72 -0.59
C ALA A 139 9.43 13.09 -0.82
N GLN A 140 10.45 13.14 -1.68
CA GLN A 140 11.26 14.35 -1.89
C GLN A 140 10.43 15.53 -2.38
N ARG A 141 9.53 15.34 -3.35
CA ARG A 141 8.73 16.42 -3.93
C ARG A 141 7.73 17.04 -2.96
N TYR A 142 7.20 16.22 -2.04
CA TYR A 142 6.14 16.62 -1.12
C TYR A 142 6.66 17.02 0.25
N GLU A 143 7.97 16.87 0.47
CA GLU A 143 8.65 17.15 1.73
C GLU A 143 7.93 16.52 2.94
N MET A 144 7.50 15.27 2.78
CA MET A 144 6.76 14.54 3.81
C MET A 144 7.14 13.05 3.86
N PRO A 145 6.85 12.36 4.98
CA PRO A 145 6.95 10.92 5.03
C PRO A 145 6.07 10.25 3.97
N GLU A 146 6.59 9.22 3.31
CA GLU A 146 5.87 8.41 2.33
C GLU A 146 5.27 7.18 3.02
N THR A 147 3.96 7.20 3.21
CA THR A 147 3.17 6.15 3.88
C THR A 147 2.81 4.98 2.97
N ALA A 148 3.06 5.10 1.66
CA ALA A 148 2.78 4.01 0.73
C ALA A 148 3.69 2.79 0.96
N ILE A 149 4.84 2.95 1.64
CA ILE A 149 5.66 1.83 2.13
C ILE A 149 5.97 2.05 3.61
N GLN A 150 5.59 1.09 4.44
CA GLN A 150 5.83 1.14 5.88
C GLN A 150 6.35 -0.20 6.38
N ILE A 151 7.36 -0.16 7.23
CA ILE A 151 7.93 -1.33 7.90
C ILE A 151 7.71 -1.14 9.39
N ILE A 152 6.86 -1.98 9.98
CA ILE A 152 6.43 -1.87 11.37
C ILE A 152 6.89 -3.14 12.08
N CYS A 153 7.89 -3.02 12.95
CA CYS A 153 8.40 -4.15 13.71
C CYS A 153 7.61 -4.38 14.98
N ARG A 154 7.78 -5.56 15.58
CA ARG A 154 7.00 -6.03 16.74
C ARG A 154 6.99 -5.04 17.90
N ASP A 155 8.08 -4.33 18.14
CA ASP A 155 8.21 -3.31 19.18
C ASP A 155 7.26 -2.11 18.98
N GLN A 156 6.68 -1.96 17.78
CA GLN A 156 5.72 -0.90 17.44
C GLN A 156 4.28 -1.38 17.30
N PHE A 157 4.00 -2.68 17.50
CA PHE A 157 2.64 -3.21 17.39
C PHE A 157 1.70 -2.60 18.44
N GLU A 158 2.18 -2.35 19.65
CA GLU A 158 1.38 -1.70 20.69
C GLU A 158 1.00 -0.27 20.32
N ALA A 159 1.88 0.47 19.64
CA ALA A 159 1.56 1.81 19.15
C ALA A 159 0.46 1.77 18.07
N LEU A 160 0.51 0.77 17.19
CA LEU A 160 -0.51 0.54 16.15
C LEU A 160 -1.86 0.10 16.76
N GLU A 161 -1.83 -0.76 17.78
CA GLU A 161 -3.01 -1.19 18.55
C GLU A 161 -3.62 -0.01 19.31
N LYS A 162 -2.80 0.81 19.96
CA LYS A 162 -3.26 2.02 20.65
C LYS A 162 -3.98 2.98 19.70
N LEU A 163 -3.44 3.21 18.50
CA LEU A 163 -4.12 4.02 17.47
C LEU A 163 -5.50 3.46 17.10
N ARG A 164 -5.61 2.14 16.97
CA ARG A 164 -6.88 1.46 16.68
C ARG A 164 -7.89 1.67 17.80
N ASP A 165 -7.45 1.49 19.05
CA ASP A 165 -8.31 1.46 20.22
C ASP A 165 -8.75 2.87 20.66
N GLU A 166 -7.89 3.89 20.47
CA GLU A 166 -8.21 5.30 20.75
C GLU A 166 -9.13 5.94 19.69
N ARG A 167 -9.25 5.33 18.51
CA ARG A 167 -10.02 5.86 17.37
C ARG A 167 -11.02 4.84 16.82
N PRO A 168 -11.98 4.35 17.64
CA PRO A 168 -12.92 3.31 17.21
C PRO A 168 -13.83 3.75 16.05
N ASN A 169 -14.08 5.05 15.91
CA ASN A 169 -14.88 5.62 14.82
C ASN A 169 -14.09 5.81 13.52
N LEU A 170 -12.78 5.54 13.53
CA LEU A 170 -11.87 5.72 12.39
C LEU A 170 -11.88 7.16 11.82
N ASP A 171 -12.22 8.11 12.68
CA ASP A 171 -12.20 9.53 12.40
C ASP A 171 -10.88 10.12 12.90
N PHE A 172 -10.03 10.48 11.93
CA PHE A 172 -8.68 10.98 12.15
C PHE A 172 -8.62 12.44 11.70
N PRO A 173 -8.03 13.33 12.52
CA PRO A 173 -8.11 14.78 12.29
C PRO A 173 -7.21 15.29 11.15
N ASP A 174 -6.29 14.47 10.64
CA ASP A 174 -5.31 14.84 9.63
C ASP A 174 -4.92 13.60 8.79
N ILE A 175 -3.99 13.76 7.85
CA ILE A 175 -3.46 12.69 7.01
C ILE A 175 -2.53 11.76 7.80
N ALA A 176 -2.42 10.50 7.36
CA ALA A 176 -1.64 9.45 8.01
C ALA A 176 -0.17 9.86 8.20
N GLU A 177 0.41 10.58 7.23
CA GLU A 177 1.77 11.10 7.24
C GLU A 177 2.08 12.00 8.46
N ARG A 178 1.06 12.59 9.10
CA ARG A 178 1.20 13.47 10.27
C ARG A 178 0.74 12.85 11.58
N LEU A 179 0.04 11.71 11.51
CA LEU A 179 -0.60 11.10 12.68
C LEU A 179 0.07 9.81 13.12
N LEU A 180 0.66 9.07 12.18
CA LEU A 180 1.30 7.80 12.49
C LEU A 180 2.61 8.05 13.25
N PRO A 181 2.87 7.31 14.36
CA PRO A 181 4.02 7.54 15.23
C PRO A 181 5.28 6.89 14.65
N PHE A 182 5.77 7.40 13.51
CA PHE A 182 7.00 6.89 12.89
C PHE A 182 8.19 7.08 13.81
N THR A 183 9.00 6.03 13.98
CA THR A 183 10.27 6.12 14.70
C THR A 183 11.42 6.51 13.78
N SER A 184 11.23 6.39 12.46
CA SER A 184 12.25 6.68 11.46
C SER A 184 11.65 7.05 10.11
N VAL A 185 12.19 8.12 9.51
CA VAL A 185 11.84 8.59 8.16
C VAL A 185 13.11 8.58 7.31
N ASN A 186 13.20 7.64 6.36
CA ASN A 186 14.42 7.36 5.61
C ASN A 186 14.51 8.24 4.37
N ARG A 187 15.52 9.12 4.33
CA ARG A 187 15.77 10.07 3.23
C ARG A 187 16.75 9.57 2.17
N GLN A 188 17.39 8.43 2.41
CA GLN A 188 18.43 7.89 1.54
C GLN A 188 17.88 7.27 0.25
N PHE A 189 16.64 6.77 0.29
CA PHE A 189 16.01 6.11 -0.85
C PHE A 189 15.33 7.13 -1.77
N LYS A 190 15.52 6.95 -3.07
CA LYS A 190 14.96 7.79 -4.14
C LYS A 190 13.62 7.26 -4.61
N GLY A 191 12.64 8.14 -4.74
CA GLY A 191 11.36 7.81 -5.35
C GLY A 191 10.28 8.79 -4.97
N ASP A 192 9.16 8.71 -5.67
CA ASP A 192 8.05 9.65 -5.51
C ASP A 192 6.71 9.06 -5.98
N ARG A 193 5.65 9.88 -5.89
CA ARG A 193 4.27 9.57 -6.28
C ARG A 193 4.04 9.82 -7.77
N TYR A 194 4.12 8.77 -8.58
CA TYR A 194 4.20 8.88 -10.03
C TYR A 194 2.89 9.21 -10.77
N SER A 195 1.72 8.84 -10.23
CA SER A 195 0.45 9.21 -10.87
C SER A 195 0.13 10.70 -10.74
N GLU A 196 0.63 11.35 -9.69
CA GLU A 196 0.35 12.75 -9.41
C GLU A 196 1.09 13.72 -10.35
N PHE A 197 2.09 13.24 -11.10
CA PHE A 197 2.66 13.96 -12.23
C PHE A 197 1.63 14.27 -13.34
N LYS A 198 0.50 13.54 -13.40
CA LYS A 198 -0.64 13.89 -14.29
C LYS A 198 -1.35 15.18 -13.90
N ARG A 199 -1.31 15.59 -12.63
CA ARG A 199 -2.14 16.68 -12.09
C ARG A 199 -1.52 18.07 -12.24
N ASN A 200 -0.22 18.17 -12.56
CA ASN A 200 0.43 19.46 -12.83
C ASN A 200 0.27 19.89 -14.29
N ARG A 201 -0.98 20.14 -14.70
CA ARG A 201 -1.34 20.72 -16.03
C ARG A 201 -1.27 22.26 -16.07
N GLY A 202 -0.62 22.93 -15.12
CA GLY A 202 -0.59 24.39 -15.04
C GLY A 202 -1.99 25.02 -15.09
N ILE A 203 -2.21 25.97 -16.01
CA ILE A 203 -3.49 26.65 -16.25
C ILE A 203 -4.63 25.75 -16.80
N PHE A 204 -4.35 24.51 -17.21
CA PHE A 204 -5.31 23.59 -17.82
C PHE A 204 -5.89 22.55 -16.83
N ARG A 205 -6.04 22.94 -15.55
CA ARG A 205 -6.64 22.08 -14.50
C ARG A 205 -8.14 21.81 -14.66
N SER A 206 -8.85 22.54 -15.52
CA SER A 206 -10.30 22.40 -15.69
C SER A 206 -10.69 21.16 -16.49
N ARG A 207 -11.71 20.41 -16.01
CA ARG A 207 -12.36 19.30 -16.75
C ARG A 207 -12.86 19.70 -18.14
N LYS A 208 -13.06 21.00 -18.37
CA LYS A 208 -13.48 21.56 -19.67
C LYS A 208 -12.47 21.29 -20.78
N PHE A 209 -11.20 20.99 -20.48
CA PHE A 209 -10.19 20.73 -21.52
C PHE A 209 -10.01 19.24 -21.88
N ASN A 210 -10.76 18.33 -21.24
CA ASN A 210 -10.63 16.88 -21.48
C ASN A 210 -11.18 16.42 -22.84
N PHE A 211 -11.95 17.24 -23.56
CA PHE A 211 -12.46 16.91 -24.90
C PHE A 211 -11.43 17.11 -26.00
N LEU A 212 -10.34 17.84 -25.73
CA LEU A 212 -9.28 18.12 -26.70
C LEU A 212 -8.38 16.88 -26.87
N PRO A 213 -8.13 16.40 -28.10
CA PRO A 213 -7.37 15.17 -28.37
C PRO A 213 -5.97 15.15 -27.74
N ILE A 214 -5.30 16.30 -27.67
CA ILE A 214 -3.98 16.44 -27.03
C ILE A 214 -3.96 16.17 -25.53
N PHE A 215 -5.12 16.24 -24.85
CA PHE A 215 -5.26 15.89 -23.43
C PHE A 215 -5.83 14.48 -23.23
N GLN A 216 -6.28 13.85 -24.31
CA GLN A 216 -6.59 12.42 -24.42
C GLN A 216 -5.32 11.62 -24.77
N TRP A 217 -4.36 12.25 -25.43
CA TRP A 217 -2.99 11.80 -25.61
C TRP A 217 -2.17 12.20 -24.37
N ASP A 218 -2.02 11.31 -23.41
CA ASP A 218 -0.73 10.73 -23.04
C ASP A 218 0.56 11.62 -23.07
N PHE A 219 0.49 12.90 -22.77
CA PHE A 219 1.68 13.79 -22.63
C PHE A 219 2.15 14.00 -21.18
N PHE A 220 1.39 13.54 -20.19
CA PHE A 220 1.64 13.83 -18.77
C PHE A 220 1.87 12.55 -17.95
N TRP A 221 3.02 11.90 -18.10
CA TRP A 221 3.56 11.05 -17.05
C TRP A 221 5.05 11.26 -16.93
N GLU A 222 5.53 11.15 -15.69
CA GLU A 222 6.95 11.07 -15.45
C GLU A 222 7.36 9.60 -15.60
N PRO A 223 8.37 9.29 -16.45
CA PRO A 223 8.98 7.97 -16.41
C PRO A 223 9.56 7.73 -15.02
N ILE A 224 9.53 6.48 -14.56
CA ILE A 224 10.23 6.12 -13.32
C ILE A 224 11.73 6.19 -13.63
N PRO A 225 12.52 7.00 -12.89
CA PRO A 225 13.96 7.08 -13.10
C PRO A 225 14.65 5.72 -12.95
N ASP A 226 15.73 5.55 -13.70
CA ASP A 226 16.53 4.33 -13.68
C ASP A 226 17.21 4.09 -12.33
N ASP A 227 17.37 5.14 -11.51
CA ASP A 227 17.97 5.12 -10.18
C ASP A 227 16.93 5.21 -9.04
N ALA A 228 15.63 5.10 -9.33
CA ALA A 228 14.60 5.09 -8.28
C ALA A 228 14.68 3.82 -7.41
N ASP A 229 14.65 3.97 -6.09
CA ASP A 229 14.53 2.85 -5.15
C ASP A 229 13.09 2.41 -4.96
N ILE A 230 12.15 3.37 -5.04
CA ILE A 230 10.72 3.16 -4.83
C ILE A 230 9.92 3.89 -5.93
N ALA A 231 8.81 3.29 -6.34
CA ALA A 231 7.79 4.00 -7.10
C ALA A 231 6.41 3.81 -6.48
N THR A 232 5.74 4.90 -6.13
CA THR A 232 4.38 4.90 -5.57
C THR A 232 3.40 5.48 -6.58
N GLN A 233 2.12 5.11 -6.47
CA GLN A 233 1.10 5.50 -7.45
C GLN A 233 1.47 5.17 -8.90
N VAL A 234 2.00 3.98 -9.14
CA VAL A 234 2.37 3.53 -10.48
C VAL A 234 1.13 3.26 -11.33
N VAL A 235 1.15 3.72 -12.58
CA VAL A 235 0.06 3.48 -13.56
C VAL A 235 0.36 2.28 -14.46
N THR A 236 -0.67 1.71 -15.09
CA THR A 236 -0.59 0.49 -15.92
C THR A 236 0.54 0.50 -16.96
N ARG A 237 0.76 1.65 -17.63
CA ARG A 237 1.77 1.78 -18.70
C ARG A 237 3.22 1.84 -18.20
N GLN A 238 3.44 2.18 -16.93
CA GLN A 238 4.79 2.21 -16.38
C GLN A 238 5.22 0.79 -16.10
N LYS A 239 6.34 0.37 -16.69
CA LYS A 239 6.94 -0.93 -16.38
C LYS A 239 7.65 -0.82 -15.03
N VAL A 240 7.39 -1.78 -14.16
CA VAL A 240 8.13 -1.96 -12.90
C VAL A 240 8.82 -3.30 -12.99
N ALA A 241 10.11 -3.30 -12.76
CA ALA A 241 10.93 -4.50 -12.67
C ALA A 241 11.83 -4.32 -11.46
N PHE A 242 11.99 -5.39 -10.69
CA PHE A 242 12.95 -5.38 -9.60
C PHE A 242 14.37 -5.37 -10.17
N ARG A 243 15.20 -4.43 -9.72
CA ARG A 243 16.62 -4.33 -10.06
C ARG A 243 17.42 -4.94 -8.92
N GLY A 244 17.45 -6.27 -8.90
CA GLY A 244 18.40 -7.05 -8.11
C GLY A 244 19.72 -7.16 -8.87
N ALA A 245 20.84 -7.08 -8.15
CA ALA A 245 22.15 -7.44 -8.68
C ALA A 245 22.28 -8.97 -8.80
#